data_AF-A0A0R1S096-F1
#
_entry.id   AF-A0A0R1S096-F1
#
_cell.length_a   1.000
_cell.length_b   1.000
_cell.length_c   1.000
_cell.angle_alpha   90.00
_cell.angle_beta   90.00
_cell.angle_gamma   90.00
#
_symmetry.space_group_name_H-M   'P 1'
#
loop_
_entity.id
_entity.type
_entity.pdbx_description
1 polymer ?
#
loop_
_entity_poly.entity_id
_entity_poly.type
_entity_poly.pdbx_seq_one_letter_code
_entity_poly.pdbx_strand_id
1 'polypeptide(L)'
;MKLKNIVLAGIAVLSLVTLAAPTVYARRDSHNVQTDHNDMIRSSQLAKEGYVFRLDGMDEADGGLWSQPFGQNKRDLTSIKTIHKIIKNHVNFKIYRVWHYKNGMQYKVTSRSGQYRGWIDDHFIYNKYSLDKQLQPIIYQERKVVGSINTKYPFTTNYQAADLKAYRNDLTKAGEEANQLTGNKKPIALKSVRQVKGYIKHHNDNLIPTLLWQRVK
;
A
#
# COMPACT_ATOMS: atom_id res chain seq x y z
N MET A 1 -38.97 -47.67 42.30
CA MET A 1 -38.27 -46.64 43.11
C MET A 1 -37.03 -46.21 42.35
N LYS A 2 -36.76 -44.91 42.31
CA LYS A 2 -35.85 -44.17 41.39
C LYS A 2 -34.36 -44.47 41.59
N LEU A 3 -33.56 -44.16 40.54
CA LEU A 3 -32.20 -43.56 40.46
C LEU A 3 -31.36 -44.29 39.38
N LYS A 4 -30.57 -43.68 38.49
CA LYS A 4 -30.34 -42.29 38.06
C LYS A 4 -29.51 -42.39 36.77
N ASN A 5 -29.82 -41.54 35.80
CA ASN A 5 -29.02 -41.33 34.60
C ASN A 5 -27.63 -40.77 34.98
N ILE A 6 -26.57 -41.31 34.37
CA ILE A 6 -25.29 -40.61 34.19
C ILE A 6 -25.02 -40.57 32.70
N VAL A 7 -25.33 -39.42 32.09
CA VAL A 7 -24.91 -39.07 30.73
C VAL A 7 -23.48 -38.55 30.85
N LEU A 8 -22.50 -39.31 30.35
CA LEU A 8 -21.15 -38.81 30.12
C LEU A 8 -21.23 -37.82 28.94
N ALA A 9 -21.23 -36.53 29.24
CA ALA A 9 -21.00 -35.49 28.24
C ALA A 9 -19.53 -35.51 27.84
N GLY A 10 -19.23 -36.10 26.67
CA GLY A 10 -17.92 -36.02 26.05
C GLY A 10 -17.59 -34.58 25.67
N ILE A 11 -16.64 -33.98 26.37
CA ILE A 11 -16.08 -32.67 26.02
C ILE A 11 -15.19 -32.88 24.79
N ALA A 12 -15.70 -32.55 23.60
CA ALA A 12 -14.88 -32.42 22.40
C ALA A 12 -14.00 -31.17 22.55
N VAL A 13 -12.72 -31.38 22.86
CA VAL A 13 -11.71 -30.31 22.84
C VAL A 13 -11.47 -29.93 21.39
N LEU A 14 -12.16 -28.89 20.90
CA LEU A 14 -11.79 -28.20 19.67
C LEU A 14 -10.44 -27.51 19.88
N SER A 15 -9.37 -28.22 19.54
CA SER A 15 -8.04 -27.65 19.42
C SER A 15 -8.03 -26.75 18.18
N LEU A 16 -8.21 -25.45 18.41
CA LEU A 16 -7.94 -24.40 17.44
C LEU A 16 -6.43 -24.45 17.11
N VAL A 17 -6.09 -25.16 16.03
CA VAL A 17 -4.78 -25.03 15.40
C VAL A 17 -4.70 -23.62 14.83
N THR A 18 -4.15 -22.71 15.62
CA THR A 18 -3.72 -21.41 15.13
C THR A 18 -2.50 -21.66 14.27
N LEU A 19 -2.71 -21.81 12.96
CA LEU A 19 -1.63 -21.70 11.98
C LEU A 19 -1.03 -20.29 12.14
N ALA A 20 0.07 -20.20 12.88
CA ALA A 20 0.88 -18.99 12.93
C ALA A 20 1.25 -18.63 11.50
N ALA A 21 0.65 -17.57 10.96
CA ALA A 21 1.04 -17.04 9.67
C ALA A 21 2.54 -16.75 9.75
N PRO A 22 3.38 -17.33 8.87
CA PRO A 22 4.81 -17.13 8.95
C PRO A 22 5.08 -15.62 8.90
N THR A 23 5.73 -15.10 9.94
CA THR A 23 6.30 -13.76 9.93
C THR A 23 7.40 -13.75 8.88
N VAL A 24 7.02 -13.41 7.64
CA VAL A 24 7.99 -13.20 6.55
C VAL A 24 8.71 -11.89 6.87
N TYR A 25 9.82 -12.02 7.59
CA TYR A 25 10.81 -10.96 7.68
C TYR A 25 11.38 -10.71 6.27
N ALA A 26 11.49 -9.44 5.88
CA ALA A 26 12.05 -9.06 4.59
C ALA A 26 13.51 -9.55 4.50
N ARG A 27 13.79 -10.52 3.62
CA ARG A 27 15.17 -10.90 3.28
C ARG A 27 15.75 -9.92 2.27
N ARG A 28 16.93 -9.39 2.60
CA ARG A 28 17.79 -8.52 1.79
C ARG A 28 18.57 -9.40 0.81
N ASP A 29 18.25 -9.31 -0.49
CA ASP A 29 19.16 -9.82 -1.53
C ASP A 29 19.89 -8.63 -2.13
N SER A 30 21.11 -8.40 -1.65
CA SER A 30 22.06 -7.44 -2.21
C SER A 30 22.56 -7.95 -3.56
N HIS A 31 22.07 -7.37 -4.65
CA HIS A 31 22.72 -7.45 -5.96
C HIS A 31 22.78 -6.04 -6.52
N ASN A 32 23.98 -5.69 -6.98
CA ASN A 32 24.52 -4.36 -7.24
C ASN A 32 23.68 -3.52 -8.22
N VAL A 33 22.89 -2.62 -7.68
CA VAL A 33 22.75 -1.23 -8.14
C VAL A 33 22.77 -0.44 -6.83
N GLN A 34 23.51 0.67 -6.74
CA GLN A 34 23.45 1.55 -5.58
C GLN A 34 21.98 1.83 -5.27
N THR A 35 21.41 1.17 -4.26
CA THR A 35 20.10 1.54 -3.73
C THR A 35 20.31 2.91 -3.13
N ASP A 36 19.86 3.93 -3.85
CA ASP A 36 19.91 5.31 -3.37
C ASP A 36 19.24 5.35 -1.99
N HIS A 37 19.74 6.20 -1.09
CA HIS A 37 19.23 6.32 0.28
C HIS A 37 17.71 6.58 0.29
N ASN A 38 17.22 7.25 -0.74
CA ASN A 38 15.82 7.54 -1.01
C ASN A 38 14.96 6.28 -1.21
N ASP A 39 15.45 5.29 -1.96
CA ASP A 39 14.73 4.03 -2.22
C ASP A 39 14.57 3.19 -0.96
N MET A 40 15.58 3.25 -0.07
CA MET A 40 15.53 2.56 1.21
C MET A 40 14.43 3.13 2.12
N ILE A 41 14.30 4.46 2.16
CA ILE A 41 13.25 5.14 2.94
C ILE A 41 11.87 4.82 2.37
N ARG A 42 11.69 4.93 1.04
CA ARG A 42 10.41 4.65 0.36
C ARG A 42 9.98 3.19 0.54
N SER A 43 10.91 2.26 0.37
CA SER A 43 10.68 0.83 0.62
C SER A 43 10.24 0.57 2.05
N SER A 44 10.90 1.22 3.02
CA SER A 44 10.56 1.08 4.44
C SER A 44 9.17 1.62 4.74
N GLN A 45 8.80 2.76 4.15
CA GLN A 45 7.46 3.32 4.29
C GLN A 45 6.40 2.36 3.75
N LEU A 46 6.52 1.91 2.51
CA LEU A 46 5.53 1.02 1.89
C LEU A 46 5.46 -0.34 2.60
N ALA A 47 6.60 -0.86 3.07
CA ALA A 47 6.64 -2.11 3.82
C ALA A 47 5.96 -2.04 5.19
N LYS A 48 5.89 -0.84 5.81
CA LYS A 48 5.16 -0.61 7.06
C LYS A 48 3.63 -0.61 6.87
N GLU A 49 3.14 -0.40 5.66
CA GLU A 49 1.71 -0.35 5.36
C GLU A 49 1.06 -1.74 5.36
N GLY A 50 1.86 -2.81 5.35
CA GLY A 50 1.37 -4.18 5.45
C GLY A 50 0.55 -4.61 4.23
N TYR A 51 -0.49 -5.43 4.46
CA TYR A 51 -1.32 -6.01 3.40
C TYR A 51 -2.47 -5.07 2.99
N VAL A 52 -2.12 -3.95 2.37
CA VAL A 52 -3.08 -2.93 1.93
C VAL A 52 -3.06 -2.71 0.43
N PHE A 53 -2.09 -3.27 -0.29
CA PHE A 53 -1.99 -3.08 -1.72
C PHE A 53 -2.79 -4.12 -2.48
N ARG A 54 -3.36 -3.74 -3.61
CA ARG A 54 -4.12 -4.60 -4.52
C ARG A 54 -3.68 -4.35 -5.95
N LEU A 55 -3.90 -5.33 -6.80
CA LEU A 55 -3.57 -5.21 -8.22
C LEU A 55 -4.73 -4.56 -8.97
N ASP A 56 -4.43 -3.60 -9.84
CA ASP A 56 -5.39 -2.99 -10.79
C ASP A 56 -5.02 -3.39 -12.22
N GLY A 57 -6.04 -3.45 -13.10
CA GLY A 57 -6.03 -4.05 -14.44
C GLY A 57 -4.68 -4.13 -15.12
N MET A 58 -4.23 -5.36 -15.38
CA MET A 58 -3.04 -5.66 -16.16
C MET A 58 -3.45 -5.94 -17.60
N ASP A 59 -2.78 -5.34 -18.58
CA ASP A 59 -2.99 -5.66 -19.99
C ASP A 59 -2.58 -7.12 -20.28
N GLU A 60 -3.24 -7.73 -21.26
CA GLU A 60 -3.06 -9.15 -21.60
C GLU A 60 -1.62 -9.52 -22.01
N ALA A 61 -0.80 -8.53 -22.41
CA ALA A 61 0.58 -8.73 -22.81
C ALA A 61 1.59 -8.78 -21.64
N ASP A 62 1.29 -8.13 -20.50
CA ASP A 62 2.22 -7.92 -19.38
C ASP A 62 1.68 -8.46 -18.03
N GLY A 63 0.57 -9.20 -18.08
CA GLY A 63 -0.23 -9.64 -16.94
C GLY A 63 0.38 -10.80 -16.14
N GLY A 64 1.51 -10.57 -15.46
CA GLY A 64 2.21 -11.56 -14.66
C GLY A 64 2.78 -11.02 -13.35
N LEU A 65 2.97 -11.91 -12.38
CA LEU A 65 3.92 -11.66 -11.29
C LEU A 65 5.28 -12.19 -11.71
N TRP A 66 6.28 -11.32 -11.78
CA TRP A 66 7.55 -11.64 -12.40
C TRP A 66 8.58 -12.11 -11.39
N SER A 67 9.53 -12.94 -11.84
CA SER A 67 10.66 -13.37 -11.01
C SER A 67 11.71 -12.28 -10.82
N GLN A 68 11.77 -11.28 -11.71
CA GLN A 68 12.78 -10.22 -11.73
C GLN A 68 12.15 -8.81 -11.92
N PRO A 69 12.84 -7.75 -11.49
CA PRO A 69 12.34 -6.36 -11.48
C PRO A 69 12.36 -5.64 -12.85
N PHE A 70 12.35 -6.38 -13.96
CA PHE A 70 12.12 -5.87 -15.31
C PHE A 70 11.32 -6.93 -16.09
N GLY A 71 10.26 -6.52 -16.78
CA GLY A 71 9.40 -7.37 -17.62
C GLY A 71 10.11 -8.00 -18.83
N GLN A 72 11.42 -7.80 -18.99
CA GLN A 72 12.24 -8.49 -19.98
C GLN A 72 12.98 -9.69 -19.33
N ASN A 73 12.24 -10.81 -19.24
CA ASN A 73 12.67 -12.23 -19.15
C ASN A 73 13.22 -12.76 -17.80
N LYS A 74 12.77 -13.93 -17.28
CA LYS A 74 12.57 -15.22 -18.00
C LYS A 74 11.31 -16.03 -17.65
N ARG A 75 10.51 -15.64 -16.65
CA ARG A 75 9.38 -16.48 -16.21
C ARG A 75 8.35 -15.72 -15.37
N ASP A 76 7.10 -15.80 -15.81
CA ASP A 76 5.93 -15.56 -14.99
C ASP A 76 5.86 -16.58 -13.86
N LEU A 77 5.79 -16.07 -12.63
CA LEU A 77 5.47 -16.88 -11.47
C LEU A 77 3.97 -17.16 -11.39
N THR A 78 3.14 -16.39 -12.09
CA THR A 78 1.68 -16.48 -12.05
C THR A 78 1.11 -16.20 -13.42
N SER A 79 0.22 -17.07 -13.90
CA SER A 79 -0.45 -16.90 -15.20
C SER A 79 -1.47 -15.77 -15.19
N ILE A 80 -1.73 -15.17 -16.35
CA ILE A 80 -2.75 -14.12 -16.57
C ILE A 80 -4.12 -14.53 -15.99
N LYS A 81 -4.57 -15.77 -16.23
CA LYS A 81 -5.83 -16.29 -15.67
C LYS A 81 -5.86 -16.25 -14.13
N THR A 82 -4.71 -16.48 -13.50
CA THR A 82 -4.58 -16.41 -12.04
C THR A 82 -4.52 -14.96 -11.57
N ILE A 83 -3.84 -14.07 -12.30
CA ILE A 83 -3.88 -12.62 -12.05
C ILE A 83 -5.31 -12.08 -12.09
N HIS A 84 -6.11 -12.44 -13.09
CA HIS A 84 -7.52 -12.05 -13.14
C HIS A 84 -8.31 -12.51 -11.91
N LYS A 85 -8.04 -13.73 -11.41
CA LYS A 85 -8.64 -14.21 -10.15
C LYS A 85 -8.16 -13.40 -8.95
N ILE A 86 -6.87 -13.06 -8.87
CA ILE A 86 -6.28 -12.25 -7.80
C ILE A 86 -6.95 -10.87 -7.75
N ILE A 87 -7.12 -10.21 -8.90
CA ILE A 87 -7.78 -8.91 -9.04
C ILE A 87 -9.26 -9.02 -8.63
N LYS A 88 -9.99 -9.98 -9.22
CA LYS A 88 -11.42 -10.21 -8.93
C LYS A 88 -11.67 -10.51 -7.45
N ASN A 89 -10.77 -11.27 -6.81
CA ASN A 89 -10.88 -11.64 -5.41
C ASN A 89 -10.31 -10.57 -4.46
N HIS A 90 -9.85 -9.43 -4.98
CA HIS A 90 -9.30 -8.32 -4.20
C HIS A 90 -8.21 -8.76 -3.22
N VAL A 91 -7.32 -9.64 -3.67
CA VAL A 91 -6.23 -10.17 -2.84
C VAL A 91 -5.32 -9.03 -2.40
N ASN A 92 -5.07 -8.96 -1.09
CA ASN A 92 -4.19 -7.95 -0.52
C ASN A 92 -2.74 -8.42 -0.51
N PHE A 93 -1.85 -7.52 -0.94
CA PHE A 93 -0.43 -7.68 -1.00
C PHE A 93 0.28 -6.73 -0.03
N LYS A 94 1.42 -7.18 0.45
CA LYS A 94 2.44 -6.35 1.10
C LYS A 94 3.57 -6.12 0.12
N ILE A 95 4.00 -4.87 -0.01
CA ILE A 95 5.26 -4.51 -0.66
C ILE A 95 6.37 -4.71 0.37
N TYR A 96 7.46 -5.39 -0.01
CA TYR A 96 8.61 -5.54 0.90
C TYR A 96 9.95 -5.25 0.23
N ARG A 97 9.94 -4.89 -1.06
CA ARG A 97 11.09 -4.37 -1.77
C ARG A 97 10.62 -3.46 -2.90
N VAL A 98 11.40 -2.43 -3.16
CA VAL A 98 11.22 -1.51 -4.28
C VAL A 98 12.46 -1.59 -5.17
N TRP A 99 12.26 -1.43 -6.46
CA TRP A 99 13.29 -1.28 -7.46
C TRP A 99 13.03 0.01 -8.25
N HIS A 100 14.03 0.86 -8.36
CA HIS A 100 13.97 2.07 -9.18
C HIS A 100 14.73 1.84 -10.49
N TYR A 101 14.17 2.33 -11.59
CA TYR A 101 14.82 2.33 -12.89
C TYR A 101 14.57 3.66 -13.60
N LYS A 102 15.27 3.91 -14.70
CA LYS A 102 15.38 5.23 -15.35
C LYS A 102 14.04 5.98 -15.53
N ASN A 103 12.93 5.26 -15.70
CA ASN A 103 11.61 5.84 -15.98
C ASN A 103 10.49 5.34 -15.05
N GLY A 104 10.79 4.73 -13.89
CA GLY A 104 9.72 4.23 -13.03
C GLY A 104 10.16 3.36 -11.87
N MET A 105 9.16 2.79 -11.18
CA MET A 105 9.37 1.92 -10.02
C MET A 105 8.75 0.54 -10.25
N GLN A 106 9.36 -0.49 -9.69
CA GLN A 106 8.74 -1.81 -9.53
C GLN A 106 8.73 -2.23 -8.06
N TYR A 107 7.73 -3.04 -7.70
CA TYR A 107 7.52 -3.52 -6.34
C TYR A 107 7.59 -5.03 -6.26
N LYS A 108 8.37 -5.55 -5.30
CA LYS A 108 8.28 -6.95 -4.94
C LYS A 108 7.17 -7.11 -3.91
N VAL A 109 6.16 -7.88 -4.27
CA VAL A 109 4.93 -8.07 -3.51
C VAL A 109 4.78 -9.52 -3.04
N THR A 110 4.03 -9.70 -1.95
CA THR A 110 3.60 -11.01 -1.45
C THR A 110 2.18 -10.93 -0.90
N SER A 111 1.35 -11.93 -1.18
CA SER A 111 0.04 -12.09 -0.55
C SER A 111 0.21 -12.55 0.90
N ARG A 112 -0.85 -12.39 1.70
CA ARG A 112 -0.85 -12.81 3.12
C ARG A 112 -0.65 -14.32 3.30
N SER A 113 -1.14 -15.12 2.36
CA SER A 113 -0.93 -16.57 2.34
C SER A 113 0.47 -16.97 1.87
N GLY A 114 1.26 -16.04 1.31
CA GLY A 114 2.52 -16.35 0.63
C GLY A 114 2.36 -17.03 -0.73
N GLN A 115 1.13 -17.44 -1.10
CA GLN A 115 0.83 -18.14 -2.35
C GLN A 115 1.19 -17.32 -3.59
N TYR A 116 1.00 -16.01 -3.53
CA TYR A 116 1.27 -15.11 -4.67
C TYR A 116 2.42 -14.20 -4.30
N ARG A 117 3.51 -14.27 -5.05
CA ARG A 117 4.73 -13.49 -4.82
C ARG A 117 5.43 -13.22 -6.14
N GLY A 118 5.90 -12.00 -6.31
CA GLY A 118 6.70 -11.62 -7.49
C GLY A 118 6.92 -10.13 -7.56
N TRP A 119 7.50 -9.69 -8.66
CA TRP A 119 7.64 -8.29 -9.03
C TRP A 119 6.44 -7.83 -9.85
N ILE A 120 6.09 -6.57 -9.67
CA ILE A 120 5.02 -5.90 -10.40
C ILE A 120 5.41 -4.44 -10.64
N ASP A 121 5.05 -3.89 -11.79
CA ASP A 121 5.16 -2.47 -12.05
C ASP A 121 4.27 -1.64 -11.14
N ASP A 122 4.72 -0.42 -10.87
CA ASP A 122 4.00 0.55 -10.05
C ASP A 122 2.63 0.95 -10.60
N HIS A 123 2.44 0.90 -11.92
CA HIS A 123 1.18 1.21 -12.58
C HIS A 123 0.07 0.18 -12.31
N PHE A 124 0.43 -1.04 -11.88
CA PHE A 124 -0.53 -2.12 -11.65
C PHE A 124 -0.89 -2.30 -10.17
N ILE A 125 -0.50 -1.38 -9.29
CA ILE A 125 -0.77 -1.49 -7.86
C ILE A 125 -1.46 -0.26 -7.31
N TYR A 126 -2.38 -0.47 -6.38
CA TYR A 126 -3.05 0.60 -5.65
C TYR A 126 -3.24 0.23 -4.18
N ASN A 127 -3.36 1.24 -3.33
CA ASN A 127 -3.74 1.05 -1.94
C ASN A 127 -5.26 0.83 -1.85
N LYS A 128 -5.73 -0.26 -1.24
CA LYS A 128 -7.17 -0.57 -1.13
C LYS A 128 -8.01 0.56 -0.53
N TYR A 129 -7.41 1.41 0.31
CA TYR A 129 -8.07 2.56 0.94
C TYR A 129 -8.24 3.74 -0.01
N SER A 130 -7.48 3.80 -1.11
CA SER A 130 -7.57 4.87 -2.11
C SER A 130 -8.93 4.89 -2.82
N LEU A 131 -9.69 3.80 -2.76
CA LEU A 131 -11.02 3.69 -3.36
C LEU A 131 -12.15 3.73 -2.31
N ASP A 132 -11.82 3.91 -1.02
CA ASP A 132 -12.83 4.00 0.03
C ASP A 132 -13.58 5.33 -0.08
N LYS A 133 -14.91 5.25 -0.26
CA LYS A 133 -15.77 6.42 -0.43
C LYS A 133 -15.67 7.41 0.73
N GLN A 134 -15.51 6.93 1.96
CA GLN A 134 -15.41 7.79 3.14
C GLN A 134 -14.04 8.49 3.22
N LEU A 135 -13.03 7.98 2.51
CA LEU A 135 -11.71 8.60 2.44
C LEU A 135 -11.55 9.53 1.24
N GLN A 136 -12.46 9.52 0.26
CA GLN A 136 -12.33 10.33 -0.96
C GLN A 136 -12.25 11.84 -0.70
N PRO A 137 -13.05 12.45 0.20
CA PRO A 137 -12.92 13.88 0.48
C PRO A 137 -11.51 14.27 0.94
N ILE A 138 -10.94 13.49 1.85
CA ILE A 138 -9.57 13.64 2.36
C ILE A 138 -8.56 13.45 1.24
N ILE A 139 -8.66 12.35 0.49
CA ILE A 139 -7.76 12.03 -0.63
C ILE A 139 -7.77 13.15 -1.68
N TYR A 140 -8.93 13.74 -1.97
CA TYR A 140 -9.06 14.85 -2.91
C TYR A 140 -8.28 16.08 -2.44
N GLN A 141 -8.41 16.47 -1.17
CA GLN A 141 -7.65 17.60 -0.61
C GLN A 141 -6.14 17.33 -0.63
N GLU A 142 -5.73 16.13 -0.21
CA GLU A 142 -4.32 15.74 -0.20
C GLU A 142 -3.71 15.78 -1.61
N ARG A 143 -4.45 15.33 -2.63
CA ARG A 143 -4.04 15.40 -4.04
C ARG A 143 -3.93 16.81 -4.56
N LYS A 144 -4.90 17.66 -4.23
CA LYS A 144 -4.88 19.06 -4.65
C LYS A 144 -3.62 19.75 -4.13
N VAL A 145 -3.24 19.48 -2.89
CA VAL A 145 -2.01 20.01 -2.27
C VAL A 145 -0.77 19.45 -2.95
N VAL A 146 -0.60 18.13 -3.00
CA VAL A 146 0.59 17.49 -3.58
C VAL A 146 0.73 17.84 -5.07
N GLY A 147 -0.34 17.75 -5.85
CA GLY A 147 -0.34 18.12 -7.27
C GLY A 147 0.03 19.58 -7.51
N SER A 148 -0.46 20.50 -6.67
CA SER A 148 -0.08 21.91 -6.77
C SER A 148 1.39 22.13 -6.46
N ILE A 149 1.94 21.47 -5.44
CA ILE A 149 3.38 21.53 -5.10
C ILE A 149 4.22 21.00 -6.25
N ASN A 150 3.89 19.82 -6.79
CA ASN A 150 4.68 19.19 -7.85
C ASN A 150 4.64 20.01 -9.15
N THR A 151 3.53 20.71 -9.40
CA THR A 151 3.38 21.57 -10.58
C THR A 151 4.12 22.89 -10.42
N LYS A 152 3.95 23.58 -9.27
CA LYS A 152 4.46 24.94 -9.06
C LYS A 152 5.89 24.98 -8.51
N TYR A 153 6.32 23.95 -7.78
CA TYR A 153 7.53 23.95 -6.97
C TYR A 153 8.37 22.67 -7.09
N PRO A 154 8.56 22.07 -8.28
CA PRO A 154 8.98 20.66 -8.47
C PRO A 154 10.30 20.24 -7.81
N PHE A 155 11.16 21.18 -7.40
CA PHE A 155 12.45 20.88 -6.76
C PHE A 155 12.78 21.84 -5.61
N THR A 156 11.77 22.43 -4.97
CA THR A 156 11.99 23.40 -3.89
C THR A 156 10.93 23.33 -2.79
N THR A 157 11.33 23.73 -1.59
CA THR A 157 10.43 23.99 -0.44
C THR A 157 10.15 25.49 -0.26
N ASN A 158 10.67 26.35 -1.15
CA ASN A 158 10.50 27.80 -1.07
C ASN A 158 9.15 28.21 -1.66
N TYR A 159 8.08 27.87 -0.94
CA TYR A 159 6.72 28.19 -1.35
C TYR A 159 6.41 29.67 -1.15
N GLN A 160 5.63 30.26 -2.05
CA GLN A 160 5.02 31.55 -1.79
C GLN A 160 4.14 31.48 -0.54
N ALA A 161 4.15 32.52 0.29
CA ALA A 161 3.41 32.55 1.54
C ALA A 161 1.90 32.30 1.36
N ALA A 162 1.32 32.83 0.27
CA ALA A 162 -0.08 32.63 -0.08
C ALA A 162 -0.39 31.15 -0.39
N ASP A 163 0.45 30.50 -1.19
CA ASP A 163 0.29 29.07 -1.54
C ASP A 163 0.45 28.19 -0.29
N LEU A 164 1.48 28.43 0.53
CA LEU A 164 1.68 27.69 1.78
C LEU A 164 0.48 27.82 2.73
N LYS A 165 -0.12 29.01 2.81
CA LYS A 165 -1.34 29.23 3.60
C LYS A 165 -2.51 28.42 3.02
N ALA A 166 -2.69 28.41 1.70
CA ALA A 166 -3.73 27.62 1.04
C ALA A 166 -3.54 26.10 1.30
N TYR A 167 -2.32 25.58 1.16
CA TYR A 167 -2.01 24.17 1.42
C TYR A 167 -2.31 23.78 2.87
N ARG A 168 -1.96 24.64 3.83
CA ARG A 168 -2.27 24.42 5.25
C ARG A 168 -3.78 24.40 5.49
N ASN A 169 -4.54 25.29 4.86
CA ASN A 169 -6.00 25.33 5.00
C ASN A 169 -6.66 24.06 4.44
N ASP A 170 -6.24 23.61 3.26
CA ASP A 170 -6.75 22.37 2.66
C ASP A 170 -6.44 21.15 3.55
N LEU A 171 -5.25 21.10 4.17
CA LEU A 171 -4.90 20.04 5.13
C LEU A 171 -5.61 20.15 6.49
N THR A 172 -5.98 21.35 6.92
CA THR A 172 -6.83 21.51 8.11
C THR A 172 -8.21 20.92 7.86
N LYS A 173 -8.83 21.22 6.71
CA LYS A 173 -10.12 20.62 6.32
C LYS A 173 -10.04 19.10 6.24
N ALA A 174 -9.00 18.56 5.59
CA ALA A 174 -8.76 17.12 5.53
C ALA A 174 -8.60 16.50 6.93
N GLY A 175 -7.96 17.21 7.86
CA GLY A 175 -7.84 16.79 9.26
C GLY A 175 -9.15 16.80 10.03
N GLU A 176 -10.02 17.79 9.80
CA GLU A 176 -11.37 17.88 10.37
C GLU A 176 -12.25 16.72 9.86
N GLU A 177 -12.26 16.48 8.55
CA GLU A 177 -12.95 15.34 7.94
C GLU A 177 -12.43 14.00 8.49
N ALA A 178 -11.11 13.84 8.59
CA ALA A 178 -10.50 12.64 9.16
C ALA A 178 -10.93 12.39 10.63
N ASN A 179 -11.18 13.45 11.39
CA ASN A 179 -11.60 13.35 12.78
C ASN A 179 -13.06 12.88 12.95
N GLN A 180 -13.90 13.11 11.94
CA GLN A 180 -15.30 12.67 11.89
C GLN A 180 -15.44 11.18 11.51
N LEU A 181 -14.39 10.56 10.96
CA LEU A 181 -14.39 9.14 10.66
C LEU A 181 -14.42 8.28 11.93
N THR A 182 -14.91 7.05 11.79
CA THR A 182 -14.95 6.07 12.88
C THR A 182 -14.17 4.80 12.53
N GLY A 183 -13.93 3.97 13.55
CA GLY A 183 -13.26 2.68 13.39
C GLY A 183 -11.84 2.80 12.84
N ASN A 184 -11.45 1.86 11.97
CA ASN A 184 -10.10 1.78 11.42
C ASN A 184 -9.77 2.88 10.40
N LYS A 185 -10.75 3.62 9.89
CA LYS A 185 -10.54 4.65 8.86
C LYS A 185 -9.97 5.94 9.41
N LYS A 186 -10.40 6.35 10.61
CA LYS A 186 -9.87 7.54 11.31
C LYS A 186 -8.34 7.53 11.45
N PRO A 187 -7.70 6.50 12.05
CA PRO A 187 -6.25 6.49 12.18
C PRO A 187 -5.52 6.45 10.84
N ILE A 188 -6.11 5.81 9.81
CA ILE A 188 -5.55 5.77 8.45
C ILE A 188 -5.57 7.17 7.82
N ALA A 189 -6.70 7.86 7.88
CA ALA A 189 -6.84 9.22 7.35
C ALA A 189 -5.91 10.21 8.06
N LEU A 190 -5.89 10.19 9.40
CA LEU A 190 -5.00 11.07 10.18
C LEU A 190 -3.52 10.82 9.89
N LYS A 191 -3.14 9.56 9.66
CA LYS A 191 -1.78 9.21 9.23
C LYS A 191 -1.46 9.82 7.86
N SER A 192 -2.39 9.73 6.90
CA SER A 192 -2.23 10.29 5.56
C SER A 192 -2.04 11.81 5.58
N VAL A 193 -2.88 12.52 6.34
CA VAL A 193 -2.78 13.98 6.51
C VAL A 193 -1.42 14.37 7.11
N ARG A 194 -0.92 13.57 8.07
CA ARG A 194 0.41 13.78 8.65
C ARG A 194 1.53 13.57 7.63
N GLN A 195 1.39 12.58 6.75
CA GLN A 195 2.34 12.34 5.65
C GLN A 195 2.39 13.54 4.70
N VAL A 196 1.24 14.12 4.29
CA VAL A 196 1.25 15.34 3.45
C VAL A 196 1.88 16.53 4.18
N LYS A 197 1.63 16.71 5.48
CA LYS A 197 2.31 17.77 6.26
C LYS A 197 3.82 17.61 6.23
N GLY A 198 4.30 16.36 6.34
CA GLY A 198 5.73 16.03 6.17
C GLY A 198 6.22 16.34 4.75
N TYR A 199 5.42 16.00 3.74
CA TYR A 199 5.72 16.30 2.33
C TYR A 199 5.89 17.81 2.09
N ILE A 200 4.96 18.65 2.56
CA ILE A 200 5.10 20.12 2.47
C ILE A 200 6.41 20.56 3.13
N LYS A 201 6.75 20.06 4.31
CA LYS A 201 7.93 20.55 5.04
C LYS A 201 9.25 20.22 4.35
N HIS A 202 9.33 19.08 3.67
CA HIS A 202 10.60 18.51 3.21
C HIS A 202 10.69 18.30 1.71
N HIS A 203 9.59 18.50 0.98
CA HIS A 203 9.41 18.14 -0.44
C HIS A 203 10.06 16.79 -0.79
N ASN A 204 9.86 15.81 0.08
CA ASN A 204 10.49 14.51 -0.04
C ASN A 204 9.47 13.54 -0.61
N ASP A 205 9.63 13.14 -1.88
CA ASP A 205 8.74 12.19 -2.58
C ASP A 205 8.56 10.86 -1.85
N ASN A 206 9.50 10.52 -0.96
CA ASN A 206 9.38 9.35 -0.10
C ASN A 206 8.30 9.51 0.98
N LEU A 207 7.76 10.72 1.19
CA LEU A 207 6.67 11.04 2.11
C LEU A 207 5.31 11.20 1.42
N ILE A 208 5.20 10.93 0.11
CA ILE A 208 3.90 10.92 -0.57
C ILE A 208 2.96 9.95 0.19
N PRO A 209 1.78 10.41 0.63
CA PRO A 209 0.91 9.61 1.47
C PRO A 209 0.50 8.33 0.77
N THR A 210 0.50 7.24 1.52
CA THR A 210 0.17 5.91 0.98
C THR A 210 -1.27 5.86 0.44
N LEU A 211 -2.18 6.72 0.91
CA LEU A 211 -3.55 6.80 0.36
C LEU A 211 -3.60 7.35 -1.07
N LEU A 212 -2.59 8.12 -1.48
CA LEU A 212 -2.53 8.68 -2.83
C LEU A 212 -2.01 7.69 -3.88
N TRP A 213 -1.63 6.48 -3.43
CA TRP A 213 -1.20 5.39 -4.30
C TRP A 213 -2.40 4.76 -4.99
N GLN A 214 -2.77 5.35 -6.11
CA GLN A 214 -3.76 4.81 -7.03
C GLN A 214 -3.40 5.20 -8.45
N ARG A 215 -3.95 4.45 -9.40
CA ARG A 215 -4.02 4.90 -10.79
C ARG A 215 -4.71 6.26 -10.83
N VAL A 216 -4.02 7.24 -11.41
CA VAL A 216 -4.66 8.41 -12.00
C VAL A 216 -5.28 7.89 -13.29
N LYS A 217 -6.61 7.91 -13.36
CA LYS A 217 -7.31 7.71 -14.64
C LYS A 217 -7.35 9.03 -15.37
#